data_AF-A0A3A3DBY5-F1
#
_entry.id   AF-A0A3A3DBY5-F1
#
_cell.length_a   1.000
_cell.length_b   1.000
_cell.length_c   1.000
_cell.angle_alpha   90.00
_cell.angle_beta   90.00
_cell.angle_gamma   90.00
#
_symmetry.space_group_name_H-M   'P 1'
#
loop_
_entity.id
_entity.type
_entity.pdbx_description
1 polymer ?
#
loop_
_entity_poly.entity_id
_entity_poly.type
_entity_poly.pdbx_seq_one_letter_code
_entity_poly.pdbx_strand_id
1 'polypeptide(L)'
;MVDRIKQLAQLEGIARIKAERQLKAFAAFALHMNAAHQRADAMRTSLAQSYSSIAPLTIPEARAANAQARRSARELRHADQELQRLQPRFDAARKVAATDFGRAEALLALAAQERRHRDRERF
;
A
#
# COMPACT_ATOMS: atom_id res chain seq x y z
N MET A 1 -30.73 -1.09 32.71
CA MET A 1 -29.73 -0.09 32.29
C MET A 1 -28.58 -0.86 31.63
N VAL A 2 -28.37 -0.69 30.33
CA VAL A 2 -27.37 -1.50 29.59
C VAL A 2 -25.98 -1.08 30.06
N ASP A 3 -25.11 -2.05 30.35
CA ASP A 3 -23.75 -1.77 30.79
C ASP A 3 -22.94 -1.18 29.63
N ARG A 4 -22.66 0.12 29.69
CA ARG A 4 -21.94 0.88 28.65
C ARG A 4 -20.60 0.23 28.28
N ILE A 5 -19.93 -0.40 29.25
CA ILE A 5 -18.69 -1.16 29.02
C ILE A 5 -18.93 -2.34 28.08
N LYS A 6 -20.05 -3.06 28.25
CA LYS A 6 -20.42 -4.19 27.37
C LYS A 6 -20.76 -3.71 25.96
N GLN A 7 -21.42 -2.56 25.82
CA GLN A 7 -21.72 -1.97 24.51
C GLN A 7 -20.44 -1.57 23.77
N LEU A 8 -19.49 -0.92 24.46
CA LEU A 8 -18.22 -0.55 23.87
C LEU A 8 -17.40 -1.77 23.45
N ALA A 9 -17.41 -2.84 24.25
CA ALA A 9 -16.76 -4.09 23.89
C ALA A 9 -17.39 -4.75 22.64
N GLN A 10 -18.72 -4.73 22.51
CA GLN A 10 -19.40 -5.23 21.32
C GLN A 10 -19.07 -4.40 20.08
N LEU A 11 -19.07 -3.07 20.18
CA LEU A 11 -18.70 -2.18 19.08
C LEU A 11 -17.24 -2.35 18.67
N GLU A 12 -16.33 -2.51 19.64
CA GLU A 12 -14.92 -2.78 19.38
C GLU A 12 -14.75 -4.08 18.59
N GLY A 13 -15.42 -5.17 18.99
CA GLY A 13 -15.36 -6.44 18.27
C GLY A 13 -15.83 -6.33 16.81
N ILE A 14 -16.93 -5.60 16.56
CA ILE A 14 -17.43 -5.36 15.19
C ILE A 14 -16.42 -4.51 14.39
N ALA A 15 -15.90 -3.44 14.99
CA ALA A 15 -14.93 -2.56 14.36
C ALA A 15 -13.62 -3.30 14.04
N ARG A 16 -13.18 -4.20 14.93
CA ARG A 16 -11.99 -5.04 14.77
C ARG A 16 -12.11 -5.97 13.56
N ILE A 17 -13.22 -6.71 13.45
CA ILE A 17 -13.47 -7.60 12.31
C ILE A 17 -13.48 -6.80 11.00
N LYS A 18 -14.10 -5.62 10.99
CA LYS A 18 -14.11 -4.74 9.83
C LYS A 18 -12.70 -4.26 9.47
N ALA A 19 -11.94 -3.80 10.46
CA ALA A 19 -10.56 -3.35 10.28
C ALA A 19 -9.67 -4.46 9.71
N GLU A 20 -9.74 -5.67 10.26
CA GLU A 20 -8.97 -6.83 9.76
C GLU A 20 -9.29 -7.14 8.30
N ARG A 21 -10.57 -7.09 7.91
CA ARG A 21 -10.97 -7.29 6.51
C ARG A 21 -10.36 -6.23 5.60
N GLN A 22 -10.41 -4.96 6.00
CA GLN A 22 -9.85 -3.86 5.19
C GLN A 22 -8.32 -3.95 5.12
N LEU A 23 -7.66 -4.32 6.22
CA LEU A 23 -6.21 -4.50 6.27
C LEU A 23 -5.76 -5.67 5.38
N LYS A 24 -6.48 -6.79 5.38
CA LYS A 24 -6.19 -7.93 4.49
C LYS A 24 -6.34 -7.53 3.01
N ALA A 25 -7.43 -6.82 2.67
CA ALA A 25 -7.64 -6.32 1.32
C ALA A 25 -6.54 -5.33 0.88
N PHE A 26 -6.18 -4.41 1.78
CA PHE A 26 -5.09 -3.46 1.53
C PHE A 26 -3.73 -4.15 1.39
N ALA A 27 -3.43 -5.15 2.21
CA ALA A 27 -2.17 -5.90 2.13
C ALA A 27 -2.01 -6.60 0.78
N ALA A 28 -3.07 -7.21 0.25
CA ALA A 28 -3.05 -7.79 -1.10
C ALA A 28 -2.76 -6.73 -2.17
N PHE A 29 -3.40 -5.55 -2.06
CA PHE A 29 -3.13 -4.45 -2.98
C PHE A 29 -1.69 -3.92 -2.84
N ALA A 30 -1.16 -3.81 -1.63
CA ALA A 30 0.22 -3.40 -1.38
C ALA A 30 1.25 -4.36 -1.99
N LEU A 31 1.00 -5.66 -1.96
CA LEU A 31 1.83 -6.64 -2.65
C LEU A 31 1.86 -6.39 -4.16
N HIS A 32 0.70 -6.15 -4.77
CA HIS A 32 0.63 -5.81 -6.21
C HIS A 32 1.33 -4.49 -6.53
N MET A 33 1.16 -3.47 -5.69
CA MET A 33 1.80 -2.17 -5.87
C MET A 33 3.33 -2.27 -5.78
N ASN A 34 3.83 -3.01 -4.78
CA ASN A 34 5.26 -3.25 -4.62
C ASN A 34 5.85 -4.02 -5.82
N ALA A 35 5.16 -5.04 -6.32
CA ALA A 35 5.60 -5.78 -7.50
C ALA A 35 5.64 -4.88 -8.75
N ALA A 36 4.66 -4.00 -8.93
CA ALA A 36 4.63 -3.04 -10.03
C ALA A 36 5.80 -2.04 -9.94
N HIS A 37 6.11 -1.53 -8.74
CA HIS A 37 7.27 -0.67 -8.51
C HIS A 37 8.59 -1.39 -8.82
N GLN A 38 8.78 -2.59 -8.27
CA GLN A 38 10.00 -3.39 -8.53
C GLN A 38 10.19 -3.65 -10.02
N ARG A 39 9.11 -3.92 -10.75
CA ARG A 39 9.16 -4.11 -12.21
C ARG A 39 9.59 -2.83 -12.93
N ALA A 40 9.02 -1.67 -12.58
CA ALA A 40 9.41 -0.38 -13.17
C ALA A 40 10.88 -0.04 -12.85
N ASP A 41 11.34 -0.28 -11.62
CA ASP A 41 12.72 -0.01 -11.21
C ASP A 41 13.73 -0.93 -11.91
N ALA A 42 13.39 -2.20 -12.10
CA ALA A 42 14.20 -3.12 -12.91
C ALA A 42 14.30 -2.63 -14.37
N MET A 43 13.21 -2.15 -14.97
CA MET A 43 13.20 -1.58 -16.32
C MET A 43 14.05 -0.29 -16.41
N ARG A 44 13.96 0.60 -15.41
CA ARG A 44 14.80 1.81 -15.33
C ARG A 44 16.28 1.45 -15.26
N THR A 45 16.63 0.49 -14.42
CA THR A 45 18.00 0.01 -14.25
C THR A 45 18.53 -0.59 -15.56
N SER A 46 17.76 -1.45 -16.22
CA SER A 46 18.14 -2.06 -17.50
C SER A 46 18.32 -1.00 -18.61
N LEU A 47 17.43 -0.01 -18.66
CA LEU A 47 17.55 1.09 -19.63
C LEU A 47 18.79 1.95 -19.36
N ALA A 48 19.06 2.29 -18.10
CA ALA A 48 20.24 3.05 -17.71
C ALA A 48 21.54 2.31 -18.07
N GLN A 49 21.59 1.00 -17.80
CA GLN A 49 22.72 0.14 -18.18
C GLN A 49 22.96 0.12 -19.70
N SER A 50 21.88 0.14 -20.49
CA SER A 50 21.97 0.18 -21.95
C SER A 50 22.66 1.45 -22.45
N TYR A 51 22.45 2.59 -21.77
CA TYR A 51 23.07 3.87 -22.12
C TYR A 51 24.44 4.10 -21.45
N SER A 52 24.72 3.48 -20.31
CA SER A 52 26.02 3.60 -19.63
C SER A 52 27.09 2.67 -20.21
N SER A 53 26.74 1.79 -21.15
CA SER A 53 27.70 0.92 -21.84
C SER A 53 28.67 1.77 -22.68
N ILE A 54 29.96 1.67 -22.33
CA ILE A 54 31.07 2.31 -23.06
C ILE A 54 31.77 1.33 -24.03
N ALA A 55 31.16 0.16 -24.26
CA ALA A 55 31.73 -0.82 -25.17
C ALA A 55 31.82 -0.24 -26.59
N PRO A 56 32.94 -0.43 -27.31
CA PRO A 56 33.02 -0.03 -28.71
C PRO A 56 32.06 -0.90 -29.52
N LEU A 57 31.08 -0.26 -30.16
CA LEU A 57 30.09 -0.93 -31.00
C LEU A 57 30.37 -0.59 -32.47
N THR A 58 30.25 -1.60 -33.33
CA THR A 58 30.09 -1.38 -34.76
C THR A 58 28.74 -0.71 -35.05
N ILE A 59 28.59 -0.11 -36.25
CA ILE A 59 27.34 0.57 -36.62
C ILE A 59 26.11 -0.37 -36.53
N PRO A 60 26.14 -1.63 -37.01
CA PRO A 60 25.01 -2.55 -36.85
C PRO A 60 24.66 -2.84 -35.38
N GLU A 61 25.67 -3.03 -34.53
CA GLU A 61 25.49 -3.28 -33.10
C GLU A 61 24.89 -2.06 -32.39
N ALA A 62 25.35 -0.85 -32.72
CA ALA A 62 24.79 0.39 -32.19
C ALA A 62 23.33 0.58 -32.61
N ARG A 63 22.95 0.20 -33.83
CA ARG A 63 21.54 0.24 -34.27
C ARG A 63 20.68 -0.75 -33.50
N ALA A 64 21.17 -1.97 -33.28
CA ALA A 64 20.48 -2.99 -32.50
C ALA A 64 20.29 -2.56 -31.03
N ALA A 65 21.35 -2.07 -30.38
CA ALA A 65 21.31 -1.57 -29.01
C ALA A 65 20.31 -0.40 -28.87
N ASN A 66 20.31 0.54 -29.82
CA ASN A 66 19.35 1.64 -29.83
C ASN A 66 17.90 1.15 -30.03
N ALA A 67 17.67 0.15 -30.87
CA ALA A 67 16.34 -0.42 -31.07
C ALA A 67 15.82 -1.09 -29.78
N GLN A 68 16.70 -1.81 -29.07
CA GLN A 68 16.39 -2.41 -27.77
C GLN A 68 16.10 -1.34 -26.71
N ALA A 69 16.97 -0.33 -26.57
CA ALA A 69 16.77 0.77 -25.63
C ALA A 69 15.45 1.52 -25.89
N ARG A 70 15.10 1.77 -27.16
CA ARG A 70 13.81 2.37 -27.54
C ARG A 70 12.62 1.52 -27.13
N ARG A 71 12.71 0.20 -27.27
CA ARG A 71 11.66 -0.72 -26.82
C ARG A 71 11.51 -0.67 -25.31
N SER A 72 12.61 -0.82 -24.57
CA SER A 72 12.61 -0.76 -23.10
C SER A 72 12.09 0.58 -22.58
N ALA A 73 12.41 1.70 -23.23
CA ALA A 73 11.89 3.02 -22.87
C ALA A 73 10.37 3.13 -23.05
N ARG A 74 9.79 2.51 -24.09
CA ARG A 74 8.33 2.47 -24.28
C ARG A 74 7.66 1.61 -23.21
N GLU A 75 8.22 0.44 -22.94
CA GLU A 75 7.71 -0.46 -21.90
C GLU A 75 7.76 0.19 -20.51
N LEU A 76 8.84 0.90 -20.18
CA LEU A 76 8.95 1.68 -18.95
C LEU A 76 7.89 2.79 -18.86
N ARG A 77 7.67 3.54 -19.95
CA ARG A 77 6.60 4.57 -19.97
C ARG A 77 5.23 3.97 -19.71
N HIS A 78 4.93 2.79 -20.24
CA HIS A 78 3.67 2.10 -19.95
C HIS A 78 3.57 1.68 -18.48
N ALA A 79 4.62 1.10 -17.91
CA ALA A 79 4.65 0.74 -16.50
C ALA A 79 4.48 1.96 -15.57
N ASP A 80 5.12 3.09 -15.91
CA ASP A 80 4.97 4.34 -15.16
C ASP A 80 3.53 4.88 -15.23
N GLN A 81 2.89 4.82 -16.40
CA GLN A 81 1.48 5.22 -16.56
C GLN A 81 0.53 4.31 -15.77
N GLU A 82 0.79 3.01 -15.72
CA GLU A 82 0.03 2.06 -14.90
C GLU A 82 0.17 2.41 -13.41
N LEU A 83 1.39 2.66 -12.92
CA LEU A 83 1.63 3.09 -11.54
C LEU A 83 0.89 4.39 -11.21
N GLN A 84 0.96 5.38 -12.10
CA GLN A 84 0.23 6.65 -11.93
C GLN A 84 -1.29 6.46 -11.84
N ARG A 85 -1.84 5.49 -12.57
CA ARG A 85 -3.28 5.16 -12.52
C ARG A 85 -3.65 4.37 -11.26
N LEU A 86 -2.75 3.54 -10.75
CA LEU A 86 -2.97 2.73 -9.55
C LEU A 86 -2.82 3.54 -8.26
N GLN A 87 -1.94 4.54 -8.24
CA GLN A 87 -1.59 5.32 -7.06
C GLN A 87 -2.82 5.90 -6.32
N PRO A 88 -3.78 6.58 -6.98
CA PRO A 88 -4.94 7.14 -6.26
C PRO A 88 -5.81 6.07 -5.60
N ARG A 89 -5.96 4.91 -6.25
CA ARG A 89 -6.73 3.78 -5.72
C ARG A 89 -6.01 3.15 -4.53
N PHE A 90 -4.68 3.05 -4.60
CA PHE A 90 -3.85 2.56 -3.51
C PHE A 90 -3.96 3.47 -2.28
N ASP A 91 -3.86 4.79 -2.47
CA ASP A 91 -3.98 5.76 -1.38
C ASP A 91 -5.37 5.78 -0.75
N ALA A 92 -6.42 5.66 -1.57
CA ALA A 92 -7.79 5.52 -1.08
C ALA A 92 -7.96 4.24 -0.23
N ALA A 93 -7.47 3.10 -0.71
CA ALA A 93 -7.52 1.83 0.03
C ALA A 93 -6.75 1.91 1.35
N ARG A 94 -5.55 2.52 1.33
CA ARG A 94 -4.74 2.78 2.52
C ARG A 94 -5.50 3.62 3.54
N LYS A 95 -6.14 4.70 3.11
CA LYS A 95 -6.91 5.60 3.98
C LYS A 95 -8.11 4.89 4.62
N VAL A 96 -8.83 4.07 3.85
CA VAL A 96 -9.96 3.29 4.36
C VAL A 96 -9.50 2.29 5.43
N ALA A 97 -8.44 1.52 5.14
CA ALA A 97 -7.90 0.55 6.09
C ALA A 97 -7.40 1.24 7.37
N ALA A 98 -6.67 2.35 7.25
CA ALA A 98 -6.19 3.12 8.40
C ALA A 98 -7.34 3.70 9.24
N THR A 99 -8.40 4.19 8.59
CA THR A 99 -9.56 4.76 9.28
C THR A 99 -10.32 3.69 10.08
N ASP A 100 -10.59 2.53 9.47
CA ASP A 100 -11.32 1.46 10.15
C ASP A 100 -10.48 0.83 11.28
N PHE A 101 -9.17 0.70 11.09
CA PHE A 101 -8.26 0.34 12.19
C PHE A 101 -8.28 1.36 13.33
N GLY A 102 -8.13 2.65 13.02
CA GLY A 102 -8.16 3.72 14.03
C GLY A 102 -9.48 3.77 14.81
N ARG A 103 -10.62 3.45 14.16
CA ARG A 103 -11.92 3.32 14.84
C ARG A 103 -11.94 2.18 15.85
N ALA A 104 -11.39 1.02 15.51
CA ALA A 104 -11.29 -0.10 16.43
C ALA A 104 -10.41 0.25 17.64
N GLU A 105 -9.28 0.91 17.41
CA GLU A 105 -8.38 1.37 18.49
C GLU A 105 -9.04 2.43 19.39
N ALA A 106 -9.81 3.36 18.82
CA ALA A 106 -10.53 4.35 19.59
C ALA A 106 -11.59 3.71 20.51
N LEU A 107 -12.33 2.72 20.01
CA LEU A 107 -13.33 2.00 20.82
C LEU A 107 -12.69 1.18 21.95
N LEU A 108 -11.54 0.55 21.68
CA LEU A 108 -10.76 -0.13 22.70
C LEU A 108 -10.30 0.82 23.81
N ALA A 109 -9.77 1.99 23.42
CA ALA A 109 -9.33 3.02 24.36
C ALA A 109 -10.50 3.56 25.21
N LEU A 110 -11.65 3.84 24.59
CA LEU A 110 -12.86 4.27 25.30
C LEU A 110 -13.36 3.21 26.28
N ALA A 111 -13.38 1.93 25.87
CA ALA A 111 -13.77 0.84 26.76
C ALA A 111 -12.83 0.68 27.96
N ALA A 112 -11.53 0.96 27.79
CA ALA A 112 -10.58 0.98 28.89
C ALA A 112 -10.78 2.19 29.82
N GLN A 113 -11.10 3.37 29.27
CA GLN A 113 -11.38 4.57 30.04
C GLN A 113 -12.63 4.42 30.90
N GLU A 114 -13.73 3.90 30.35
CA GLU A 114 -14.98 3.67 31.10
C GLU A 114 -14.80 2.65 32.22
N ARG A 115 -14.00 1.60 32.01
CA ARG A 115 -13.65 0.65 33.07
C ARG A 115 -12.93 1.34 34.23
N ARG A 116 -11.90 2.13 33.93
CA ARG A 116 -11.15 2.90 34.93
C ARG A 116 -12.04 3.90 35.68
N HIS A 117 -13.00 4.53 35.00
CA HIS A 117 -13.94 5.45 35.64
C HIS A 117 -14.83 4.73 36.65
N ARG A 118 -15.44 3.61 36.25
CA ARG A 118 -16.28 2.80 37.14
C ARG A 118 -15.50 2.27 38.35
N ASP A 119 -14.24 1.87 38.15
CA ASP A 119 -13.39 1.42 39.26
C ASP A 119 -13.15 2.55 40.26
N ARG A 120 -12.90 3.80 39.79
CA ARG A 120 -12.74 4.97 40.66
C ARG A 120 -14.01 5.35 41.42
N GLU A 121 -15.20 5.18 40.83
CA GLU A 121 -16.48 5.46 41.51
C GLU A 121 -16.84 4.42 42.58
N ARG A 122 -16.19 3.25 42.56
CA ARG A 122 -16.41 2.17 43.53
C ARG A 122 -15.54 2.29 44.78
N PHE A 123 -14.51 3.14 44.75
CA PHE A 123 -13.62 3.44 45.88
C PHE A 123 -13.90 4.86 46.39
#